data_AF-X1PL04-F1
#
_entry.id   AF-X1PL04-F1
#
_cell.length_a   1.000
_cell.length_b   1.000
_cell.length_c   1.000
_cell.angle_alpha   90.00
_cell.angle_beta   90.00
_cell.angle_gamma   90.00
#
_symmetry.space_group_name_H-M   'P 1'
#
loop_
_entity.id
_entity.type
_entity.pdbx_description
1 polymer ?
#
loop_
_entity_poly.entity_id
_entity_poly.type
_entity_poly.pdbx_seq_one_letter_code
_entity_poly.pdbx_strand_id
1 'polypeptide(L)'
;QDSTVVTIGELDFSLCDDVQNQPGLKVVEHYWWTGRKHAELYPQLIDILKNVWHCRKVAVDATGIGQPVSSFLRRALGARVSPFTFTQRSKSGLGFNLLAAINSGRLKVYRGDGSEEEQEFWFEMEKARSQYRPSQTMNFYVDPSQGHDDFLMSLALVVEAGNQYSPRGAKGSSL
;
A
#
# COMPACT_ATOMS: atom_id res chain seq x y z
N GLN A 1 12.58 15.11 5.56
CA GLN A 1 12.73 14.37 6.83
C GLN A 1 12.20 12.97 6.57
N ASP A 2 12.79 11.89 7.06
CA ASP A 2 12.29 10.55 6.72
C ASP A 2 10.96 10.29 7.44
N SER A 3 9.94 9.93 6.66
CA SER A 3 8.61 9.58 7.15
C SER A 3 8.36 8.08 7.00
N THR A 4 7.45 7.55 7.80
CA THR A 4 6.88 6.22 7.62
C THR A 4 5.38 6.35 7.54
N VAL A 5 4.79 5.87 6.44
CA VAL A 5 3.33 5.87 6.21
C VAL A 5 2.83 4.44 6.13
N VAL A 6 1.82 4.12 6.92
CA VAL A 6 1.08 2.85 6.85
C VAL A 6 -0.33 3.13 6.35
N THR A 7 -0.68 2.55 5.21
CA THR A 7 -2.04 2.59 4.66
C THR A 7 -2.76 1.28 4.97
N ILE A 8 -3.90 1.35 5.65
CA ILE A 8 -4.75 0.19 5.91
C ILE A 8 -5.87 0.12 4.89
N GLY A 9 -5.96 -1.02 4.20
CA GLY A 9 -6.99 -1.30 3.20
C GLY A 9 -7.91 -2.45 3.63
N GLU A 10 -9.22 -2.25 3.51
CA GLU A 10 -10.23 -3.30 3.54
C GLU A 10 -10.52 -3.79 2.12
N LEU A 11 -10.59 -5.11 1.93
CA LEU A 11 -10.94 -5.74 0.66
C LEU A 11 -12.41 -6.14 0.63
N ASP A 12 -13.11 -5.72 -0.42
CA ASP A 12 -14.51 -5.99 -0.69
C ASP A 12 -14.64 -6.94 -1.89
N PHE A 13 -14.89 -8.21 -1.59
CA PHE A 13 -15.05 -9.28 -2.58
C PHE A 13 -16.46 -9.37 -3.17
N SER A 14 -17.43 -8.59 -2.65
CA SER A 14 -18.80 -8.59 -3.18
C SER A 14 -18.88 -8.00 -4.59
N LEU A 15 -17.87 -7.22 -4.98
CA LEU A 15 -17.72 -6.61 -6.29
C LEU A 15 -17.05 -7.53 -7.32
N CYS A 16 -16.63 -8.73 -6.91
CA CYS A 16 -16.02 -9.68 -7.84
C CYS A 16 -17.09 -10.42 -8.65
N ASP A 17 -16.98 -10.39 -9.97
CA ASP A 17 -17.81 -11.14 -10.92
C ASP A 17 -16.95 -11.71 -12.08
N ASP A 18 -17.59 -12.31 -13.09
CA ASP A 18 -16.88 -12.90 -14.24
C ASP A 18 -16.06 -11.87 -15.05
N VAL A 19 -16.39 -10.57 -14.93
CA VAL A 19 -15.74 -9.46 -15.64
C VAL A 19 -14.67 -8.80 -14.75
N GLN A 20 -14.96 -8.63 -13.46
CA GLN A 20 -14.11 -8.02 -12.45
C GLN A 20 -13.60 -9.07 -11.46
N ASN A 21 -12.45 -9.65 -11.76
CA ASN A 21 -11.87 -10.70 -10.91
C ASN A 21 -11.09 -10.18 -9.68
N GLN A 22 -10.98 -8.86 -9.51
CA GLN A 22 -10.23 -8.25 -8.41
C GLN A 22 -11.14 -7.54 -7.40
N PRO A 23 -10.90 -7.67 -6.08
CA PRO A 23 -11.77 -7.14 -5.02
C PRO A 23 -11.64 -5.64 -4.83
N GLY A 24 -12.74 -4.91 -4.63
CA GLY A 24 -12.67 -3.49 -4.26
C GLY A 24 -11.73 -3.28 -3.06
N LEU A 25 -11.05 -2.14 -3.02
CA LEU A 25 -10.12 -1.78 -1.95
C LEU A 25 -10.55 -0.43 -1.38
N LYS A 26 -10.92 -0.43 -0.12
CA LYS A 26 -11.26 0.79 0.64
C LYS A 26 -10.11 1.10 1.58
N VAL A 27 -9.45 2.23 1.42
CA VAL A 27 -8.54 2.74 2.44
C VAL A 27 -9.37 3.19 3.62
N VAL A 28 -9.08 2.65 4.79
CA VAL A 28 -9.86 2.86 6.02
C VAL A 28 -9.08 3.58 7.10
N GLU A 29 -7.75 3.63 7.00
CA GLU A 29 -6.90 4.31 7.98
C GLU A 29 -5.52 4.63 7.39
N HIS A 30 -4.94 5.74 7.84
CA HIS A 30 -3.53 6.06 7.66
C HIS A 30 -2.85 6.23 9.02
N TYR A 31 -1.63 5.73 9.13
CA TYR A 31 -0.74 6.13 10.22
C TYR A 31 0.52 6.76 9.65
N TRP A 32 0.92 7.89 10.23
CA TRP A 32 2.07 8.65 9.77
C TRP A 32 2.99 9.02 10.93
N TRP A 33 4.29 8.79 10.73
CA TRP A 33 5.33 9.19 11.67
C TRP A 33 6.50 9.82 10.94
N THR A 34 6.99 10.94 11.44
CA THR A 34 8.16 11.62 10.90
C THR A 34 9.30 11.67 11.92
N GLY A 35 10.52 11.35 11.47
CA GLY A 35 11.73 11.46 12.31
C GLY A 35 11.83 10.47 13.48
N ARG A 36 10.97 9.44 13.53
CA ARG A 36 11.01 8.37 14.55
C ARG A 36 12.10 7.36 14.21
N LYS A 37 12.86 6.90 15.22
CA LYS A 37 13.80 5.79 15.05
C LYS A 37 13.02 4.50 14.80
N HIS A 38 13.45 3.73 13.80
CA HIS A 38 12.79 2.47 13.45
C HIS A 38 12.63 1.49 14.63
N ALA A 39 13.62 1.42 15.53
CA ALA A 39 13.57 0.54 16.70
C ALA A 39 12.38 0.84 17.64
N GLU A 40 11.97 2.10 17.74
CA GLU A 40 10.83 2.53 18.56
C GLU A 40 9.49 2.27 17.86
N LEU A 41 9.48 2.37 16.53
CA LEU A 41 8.28 2.21 15.70
C LEU A 41 7.87 0.75 15.53
N TYR A 42 8.83 -0.17 15.59
CA TYR A 42 8.65 -1.61 15.36
C TYR A 42 7.58 -2.30 16.21
N PRO A 43 7.54 -2.16 17.55
CA PRO A 43 6.47 -2.74 18.36
C PRO A 43 5.10 -2.19 17.98
N GLN A 44 5.01 -0.88 17.69
CA GLN A 44 3.76 -0.23 17.32
C GLN A 44 3.24 -0.73 15.96
N LEU A 45 4.12 -0.88 14.96
CA LEU A 45 3.74 -1.47 13.67
C LEU A 45 3.23 -2.90 13.82
N ILE A 46 3.88 -3.73 14.64
CA ILE A 46 3.39 -5.09 14.89
C ILE A 46 2.01 -5.05 15.52
N ASP A 47 1.80 -4.20 16.53
CA ASP A 47 0.52 -4.12 17.22
C ASP A 47 -0.61 -3.69 16.28
N ILE A 48 -0.39 -2.61 15.52
CA ILE A 48 -1.33 -2.10 14.50
C ILE A 48 -1.67 -3.21 13.50
N LEU A 49 -0.65 -3.83 12.88
CA LEU A 49 -0.87 -4.80 11.81
C LEU A 49 -1.41 -6.16 12.31
N LYS A 50 -1.06 -6.58 13.53
CA LYS A 50 -1.39 -7.91 14.05
C LYS A 50 -2.64 -7.92 14.92
N ASN A 51 -2.75 -6.96 15.83
CA ASN A 51 -3.69 -6.99 16.95
C ASN A 51 -4.84 -6.02 16.75
N VAL A 52 -4.60 -4.84 16.17
CA VAL A 52 -5.65 -3.85 15.89
C VAL A 52 -6.40 -4.22 14.62
N TRP A 53 -5.70 -4.33 13.48
CA TRP A 53 -6.33 -4.54 12.17
C TRP A 53 -6.36 -5.99 11.69
N HIS A 54 -5.58 -6.87 12.33
CA HIS A 54 -5.47 -8.28 11.94
C HIS A 54 -5.16 -8.48 10.45
N CYS A 55 -4.27 -7.66 9.89
CA CYS A 55 -3.94 -7.62 8.46
C CYS A 55 -3.61 -9.02 7.92
N ARG A 56 -4.25 -9.38 6.80
CA ARG A 56 -4.07 -10.68 6.13
C ARG A 56 -2.89 -10.71 5.19
N LYS A 57 -2.56 -9.55 4.62
CA LYS A 57 -1.46 -9.34 3.68
C LYS A 57 -0.90 -7.94 3.93
N VAL A 58 0.43 -7.81 3.90
CA VAL A 58 1.14 -6.56 4.14
C VAL A 58 2.26 -6.46 3.11
N ALA A 59 2.22 -5.45 2.24
CA ALA A 59 3.35 -5.10 1.39
C ALA A 59 4.24 -4.10 2.15
N VAL A 60 5.55 -4.29 2.10
CA VAL A 60 6.51 -3.41 2.81
C VAL A 60 7.63 -3.06 1.85
N ASP A 61 7.97 -1.77 1.76
CA ASP A 61 9.16 -1.34 1.05
C ASP A 61 10.42 -2.00 1.66
N ALA A 62 11.11 -2.77 0.84
CA ALA A 62 12.32 -3.49 1.17
C ALA A 62 13.54 -2.92 0.40
N THR A 63 13.54 -1.61 0.11
CA THR A 63 14.67 -0.90 -0.47
C THR A 63 15.44 -0.08 0.56
N GLY A 64 16.76 -0.03 0.42
CA GLY A 64 17.64 0.75 1.29
C GLY A 64 17.34 0.56 2.77
N ILE A 65 16.92 1.65 3.43
CA ILE A 65 16.58 1.72 4.85
C ILE A 65 15.35 0.89 5.26
N GLY A 66 14.50 0.48 4.32
CA GLY A 66 13.32 -0.35 4.56
C GLY A 66 13.61 -1.85 4.76
N GLN A 67 14.80 -2.33 4.36
CA GLN A 67 15.15 -3.75 4.47
C GLN A 67 15.11 -4.30 5.91
N PRO A 68 15.66 -3.61 6.93
CA PRO A 68 15.53 -4.01 8.32
C PRO A 68 14.07 -4.05 8.80
N VAL A 69 13.25 -3.08 8.38
CA VAL A 69 11.82 -3.00 8.73
C VAL A 69 11.09 -4.22 8.18
N SER A 70 11.26 -4.50 6.90
CA SER A 70 10.67 -5.64 6.20
C SER A 70 11.09 -6.98 6.84
N SER A 71 12.38 -7.15 7.12
CA SER A 71 12.90 -8.36 7.78
C SER A 71 12.32 -8.56 9.18
N PHE A 72 12.22 -7.47 9.95
CA PHE A 72 11.66 -7.49 11.29
C PHE A 72 10.17 -7.85 11.29
N LEU A 73 9.37 -7.19 10.44
CA LEU A 73 7.95 -7.48 10.29
C LEU A 73 7.71 -8.91 9.81
N ARG A 74 8.53 -9.41 8.87
CA ARG A 74 8.43 -10.79 8.38
C ARG A 74 8.70 -11.82 9.49
N ARG A 75 9.62 -11.54 10.42
CA ARG A 75 9.84 -12.39 11.60
C ARG A 75 8.63 -12.43 12.54
N ALA A 76 7.92 -11.31 12.69
CA ALA A 76 6.77 -11.20 13.61
C ALA A 76 5.43 -11.68 13.01
N LEU A 77 5.21 -11.44 11.71
CA LEU A 77 3.94 -11.66 11.01
C LEU A 77 3.99 -12.81 10.00
N GLY A 78 5.18 -13.38 9.75
CA GLY A 78 5.39 -14.52 8.88
C GLY A 78 5.04 -14.24 7.41
N ALA A 79 4.39 -15.22 6.77
CA ALA A 79 4.05 -15.19 5.35
C ALA A 79 3.03 -14.09 4.95
N ARG A 80 2.47 -13.35 5.91
CA ARG A 80 1.59 -12.20 5.63
C ARG A 80 2.36 -11.04 5.04
N VAL A 81 3.65 -10.90 5.37
CA VAL A 81 4.52 -9.82 4.90
C VAL A 81 5.15 -10.19 3.58
N SER A 82 4.98 -9.31 2.60
CA SER A 82 5.53 -9.41 1.25
C SER A 82 6.49 -8.25 1.04
N PRO A 83 7.80 -8.50 1.04
CA PRO A 83 8.78 -7.46 0.73
C PRO A 83 8.58 -6.99 -0.71
N PHE A 84 8.58 -5.69 -0.91
CA PHE A 84 8.54 -5.07 -2.22
C PHE A 84 9.84 -4.29 -2.46
N THR A 85 10.63 -4.71 -3.45
CA THR A 85 11.87 -4.02 -3.82
C THR A 85 11.60 -3.11 -5.01
N PHE A 86 11.68 -1.80 -4.79
CA PHE A 86 11.63 -0.80 -5.85
C PHE A 86 12.84 -0.88 -6.78
N THR A 87 12.54 -1.13 -8.04
CA THR A 87 13.40 -1.01 -9.22
C THR A 87 12.61 -0.19 -10.22
N GLN A 88 13.24 0.29 -11.30
CA GLN A 88 12.49 0.99 -12.35
C GLN A 88 11.30 0.17 -12.88
N ARG A 89 11.51 -1.15 -13.07
CA ARG A 89 10.47 -2.06 -13.58
C ARG A 89 9.35 -2.29 -12.57
N SER A 90 9.70 -2.62 -11.31
CA SER A 90 8.69 -2.89 -10.28
C SER A 90 7.92 -1.61 -9.90
N LYS A 91 8.58 -0.44 -9.83
CA LYS A 91 7.90 0.85 -9.65
C LYS A 91 6.92 1.12 -10.79
N SER A 92 7.34 0.92 -12.04
CA SER A 92 6.43 1.08 -13.18
C SER A 92 5.21 0.17 -13.09
N GLY A 93 5.39 -1.12 -12.77
CA GLY A 93 4.28 -2.06 -12.59
C GLY A 93 3.34 -1.64 -11.47
N LEU A 94 3.90 -1.20 -10.33
CA LEU A 94 3.14 -0.70 -9.19
C LEU A 94 2.26 0.50 -9.56
N GLY A 95 2.82 1.44 -10.33
CA GLY A 95 2.07 2.60 -10.80
C GLY A 95 0.94 2.23 -11.77
N PHE A 96 1.17 1.28 -12.68
CA PHE A 96 0.10 0.80 -13.57
C PHE A 96 -1.01 0.08 -12.78
N ASN A 97 -0.66 -0.72 -11.78
CA ASN A 97 -1.63 -1.37 -10.90
C ASN A 97 -2.47 -0.34 -10.14
N LEU A 98 -1.85 0.73 -9.64
CA LEU A 98 -2.55 1.84 -8.98
C LEU A 98 -3.52 2.55 -9.93
N LEU A 99 -3.06 2.94 -11.13
CA LEU A 99 -3.94 3.57 -12.14
C LEU A 99 -5.10 2.66 -12.55
N ALA A 100 -4.86 1.36 -12.73
CA ALA A 100 -5.90 0.40 -13.04
C ALA A 100 -6.94 0.31 -11.91
N ALA A 101 -6.52 0.27 -10.65
CA ALA A 101 -7.41 0.24 -9.50
C ALA A 101 -8.26 1.53 -9.36
N ILE A 102 -7.67 2.70 -9.63
CA ILE A 102 -8.38 3.98 -9.63
C ILE A 102 -9.40 4.04 -10.78
N ASN A 103 -8.94 3.81 -12.01
CA ASN A 103 -9.76 4.01 -13.21
C ASN A 103 -10.90 2.97 -13.33
N SER A 104 -10.74 1.78 -12.75
CA SER A 104 -11.81 0.78 -12.65
C SER A 104 -12.79 1.05 -11.51
N GLY A 105 -12.56 2.10 -10.70
CA GLY A 105 -13.38 2.43 -9.54
C GLY A 105 -13.21 1.47 -8.36
N ARG A 106 -12.25 0.53 -8.42
CA ARG A 106 -11.96 -0.44 -7.37
C ARG A 106 -11.34 0.18 -6.13
N LEU A 107 -10.50 1.21 -6.28
CA LEU A 107 -9.87 1.91 -5.16
C LEU A 107 -10.76 3.06 -4.67
N LYS A 108 -11.04 3.08 -3.37
CA LYS A 108 -11.73 4.16 -2.65
C LYS A 108 -10.92 4.57 -1.44
N VAL A 109 -10.94 5.87 -1.12
CA VAL A 109 -10.34 6.42 0.11
C VAL A 109 -11.47 6.90 1.01
N TYR A 110 -11.27 6.83 2.33
CA TYR A 110 -12.24 7.31 3.31
C TYR A 110 -12.62 8.78 3.07
N ARG A 111 -13.78 9.17 3.62
CA ARG A 111 -14.21 10.57 3.58
C ARG A 111 -13.29 11.39 4.47
N GLY A 112 -12.82 12.52 3.96
CA GLY A 112 -11.99 13.45 4.71
C GLY A 112 -12.55 13.78 6.10
N ASP A 113 -11.68 13.69 7.10
CA ASP A 113 -11.98 13.85 8.52
C ASP A 113 -11.25 15.06 9.14
N GLY A 114 -10.45 15.77 8.35
CA GLY A 114 -9.67 16.94 8.75
C GLY A 114 -8.33 16.60 9.40
N SER A 115 -7.94 15.32 9.46
CA SER A 115 -6.67 14.88 10.04
C SER A 115 -5.45 15.40 9.26
N GLU A 116 -4.28 15.44 9.91
CA GLU A 116 -3.02 15.80 9.25
C GLU A 116 -2.68 14.77 8.17
N GLU A 117 -2.95 13.49 8.43
CA GLU A 117 -2.77 12.40 7.49
C GLU A 117 -3.64 12.55 6.23
N GLU A 118 -4.91 12.93 6.41
CA GLU A 118 -5.81 13.18 5.28
C GLU A 118 -5.35 14.36 4.42
N GLN A 119 -4.95 15.46 5.08
CA GLN A 119 -4.48 16.66 4.38
C GLN A 119 -3.20 16.38 3.58
N GLU A 120 -2.22 15.71 4.19
CA GLU A 120 -0.97 15.35 3.53
C GLU A 120 -1.20 14.33 2.40
N PHE A 121 -2.05 13.32 2.64
CA PHE A 121 -2.44 12.36 1.62
C PHE A 121 -3.00 13.04 0.37
N TRP A 122 -3.99 13.93 0.52
CA TRP A 122 -4.59 14.61 -0.64
C TRP A 122 -3.64 15.59 -1.29
N PHE A 123 -2.80 16.28 -0.50
CA PHE A 123 -1.73 17.11 -1.04
C PHE A 123 -0.82 16.31 -1.98
N GLU A 124 -0.32 15.15 -1.53
CA GLU A 124 0.51 14.29 -2.38
C GLU A 124 -0.26 13.80 -3.62
N MET A 125 -1.54 13.42 -3.49
CA MET A 125 -2.34 12.93 -4.61
C MET A 125 -2.55 13.99 -5.69
N GLU A 126 -2.76 15.25 -5.31
CA GLU A 126 -2.92 16.37 -6.24
C GLU A 126 -1.60 16.75 -6.94
N LYS A 127 -0.47 16.59 -6.24
CA LYS A 127 0.86 16.89 -6.76
C LYS A 127 1.50 15.72 -7.50
N ALA A 128 0.96 14.51 -7.38
CA ALA A 128 1.45 13.33 -8.07
C ALA A 128 1.55 13.57 -9.58
N ARG A 129 2.66 13.14 -10.18
CA ARG A 129 2.93 13.20 -11.62
C ARG A 129 3.30 11.81 -12.12
N SER A 130 3.02 11.58 -13.39
CA SER A 130 3.52 10.41 -14.12
C SER A 130 4.41 10.86 -15.27
N GLN A 131 5.54 10.17 -15.44
CA GLN A 131 6.45 10.34 -16.55
C GLN A 131 6.60 9.02 -17.29
N TYR A 132 6.16 9.00 -18.54
CA TYR A 132 6.26 7.84 -19.42
C TYR A 132 7.58 7.87 -20.20
N ARG A 133 8.26 6.73 -20.25
CA ARG A 133 9.52 6.55 -20.96
C ARG A 133 9.30 5.76 -22.25
N PRO A 134 10.16 5.92 -23.28
CA PRO A 134 10.07 5.15 -24.52
C PRO A 134 10.06 3.62 -24.34
N SER A 135 10.63 3.12 -23.25
CA SER A 135 10.62 1.69 -22.89
C SER A 135 9.27 1.18 -22.35
N GLN A 136 8.18 1.95 -22.51
CA GLN A 136 6.85 1.69 -21.94
C GLN A 136 6.86 1.56 -20.41
N THR A 137 7.89 2.10 -19.76
CA THR A 137 7.95 2.19 -18.30
C THR A 137 7.44 3.54 -17.84
N MET A 138 6.74 3.54 -16.72
CA MET A 138 6.24 4.72 -16.04
C MET A 138 7.05 4.96 -14.76
N ASN A 139 7.43 6.20 -14.51
CA ASN A 139 7.76 6.67 -13.17
C ASN A 139 6.60 7.51 -12.65
N PHE A 140 6.24 7.34 -11.38
CA PHE A 140 5.24 8.17 -10.71
C PHE A 140 5.82 8.66 -9.38
N TYR A 141 5.59 9.93 -9.06
CA TYR A 141 6.26 10.63 -7.96
C TYR A 141 5.55 11.96 -7.68
N VAL A 142 5.81 12.53 -6.50
CA VAL A 142 5.60 13.96 -6.20
C VAL A 142 6.93 14.67 -6.41
N ASP A 143 6.91 15.85 -7.02
CA ASP A 143 8.14 16.65 -7.21
C ASP A 143 8.76 16.95 -5.83
N PRO A 144 10.03 16.59 -5.57
CA PRO A 144 10.65 16.83 -4.26
C PRO A 144 10.72 18.30 -3.83
N SER A 145 10.57 19.24 -4.76
CA SER A 145 10.44 20.68 -4.45
C SER A 145 9.05 21.07 -3.94
N GLN A 146 8.04 20.20 -4.14
CA GLN A 146 6.66 20.41 -3.72
C GLN A 146 6.33 19.61 -2.46
N GLY A 147 6.93 18.44 -2.27
CA GLY A 147 6.69 17.62 -1.09
C GLY A 147 7.28 16.22 -1.20
N HIS A 148 6.89 15.36 -0.25
CA HIS A 148 7.24 13.95 -0.23
C HIS A 148 6.28 13.11 -1.09
N ASP A 149 6.62 11.85 -1.36
CA ASP A 149 5.77 10.88 -2.08
C ASP A 149 5.45 9.65 -1.23
N ASP A 150 5.56 9.76 0.10
CA ASP A 150 5.47 8.64 1.03
C ASP A 150 4.04 8.06 1.09
N PHE A 151 3.01 8.92 1.11
CA PHE A 151 1.61 8.47 1.04
C PHE A 151 1.29 7.88 -0.34
N LEU A 152 1.79 8.47 -1.43
CA LEU A 152 1.62 7.95 -2.77
C LEU A 152 2.24 6.56 -2.94
N MET A 153 3.45 6.34 -2.41
CA MET A 153 4.08 5.03 -2.42
C MET A 153 3.32 4.04 -1.53
N SER A 154 2.88 4.45 -0.34
CA SER A 154 2.10 3.60 0.59
C SER A 154 0.76 3.17 -0.01
N LEU A 155 0.05 4.08 -0.70
CA LEU A 155 -1.19 3.78 -1.42
C LEU A 155 -0.97 2.75 -2.54
N ALA A 156 0.11 2.91 -3.30
CA ALA A 156 0.43 1.97 -4.37
C ALA A 156 0.77 0.57 -3.80
N LEU A 157 1.48 0.51 -2.67
CA LEU A 157 1.80 -0.74 -1.97
C LEU A 157 0.56 -1.43 -1.39
N VAL A 158 -0.42 -0.71 -0.84
CA VAL A 158 -1.64 -1.35 -0.33
C VAL A 158 -2.47 -1.97 -1.46
N VAL A 159 -2.50 -1.34 -2.64
CA VAL A 159 -3.11 -1.92 -3.86
C VAL A 159 -2.40 -3.21 -4.26
N GLU A 160 -1.07 -3.22 -4.26
CA GLU A 160 -0.28 -4.42 -4.55
C GLU A 160 -0.54 -5.54 -3.54
N ALA A 161 -0.59 -5.22 -2.25
CA ALA A 161 -0.96 -6.19 -1.22
C ALA A 161 -2.37 -6.77 -1.46
N GLY A 162 -3.34 -5.92 -1.82
CA GLY A 162 -4.70 -6.32 -2.13
C GLY A 162 -4.79 -7.27 -3.33
N ASN A 163 -4.05 -6.98 -4.40
CA ASN A 163 -4.00 -7.81 -5.61
C ASN A 163 -3.39 -9.20 -5.36
N GLN A 164 -2.55 -9.35 -4.34
CA GLN A 164 -1.91 -10.61 -3.98
C GLN A 164 -2.74 -11.46 -3.00
N TYR A 165 -3.92 -11.00 -2.58
CA TYR A 165 -4.77 -11.72 -1.64
C TYR A 165 -6.00 -12.30 -2.32
N SER A 166 -6.27 -13.58 -2.06
CA SER A 166 -7.52 -14.24 -2.44
C SER A 166 -8.07 -14.99 -1.22
N PRO A 167 -9.39 -14.94 -0.97
CA PRO A 167 -10.00 -15.70 0.10
C PRO A 167 -9.80 -17.19 -0.15
N ARG A 168 -9.49 -17.95 0.89
CA ARG A 168 -9.48 -19.42 0.79
C ARG A 168 -10.92 -19.90 0.77
N GLY A 169 -11.46 -20.22 -0.40
CA GLY A 169 -12.72 -20.95 -0.51
C GLY A 169 -12.51 -22.42 -0.12
N ALA A 170 -13.19 -22.89 0.92
CA ALA A 170 -13.33 -24.33 1.14
C ALA A 170 -14.20 -24.87 0.01
N LYS A 171 -13.61 -25.51 -1.00
CA LYS A 171 -14.37 -26.36 -1.91
C LYS A 171 -14.74 -27.60 -1.11
N GLY A 172 -15.96 -27.62 -0.55
CA GLY A 172 -16.50 -28.84 0.03
C GLY A 172 -16.57 -29.89 -1.07
N SER A 173 -15.71 -30.90 -0.99
CA SER A 173 -15.82 -32.08 -1.83
C SER A 173 -17.07 -32.84 -1.38
N SER A 174 -18.20 -32.59 -2.03
CA SER A 174 -19.34 -33.50 -1.94
C SER A 174 -18.95 -34.78 -2.69
N LEU A 175 -18.58 -35.81 -1.93
CA LEU A 175 -18.68 -37.21 -2.35
C LEU A 175 -20.05 -37.73 -1.92
#